data_AF-A0A0D2N628-F1
#
_entry.id   AF-A0A0D2N628-F1
#
_cell.length_a   1.000
_cell.length_b   1.000
_cell.length_c   1.000
_cell.angle_alpha   90.00
_cell.angle_beta   90.00
_cell.angle_gamma   90.00
#
_symmetry.space_group_name_H-M   'P 1'
#
loop_
_entity.id
_entity.type
_entity.pdbx_description
1 polymer ?
#
loop_
_entity_poly.entity_id
_entity_poly.type
_entity_poly.pdbx_seq_one_letter_code
_entity_poly.pdbx_strand_id
1 'polypeptide(L)'
;MAPQDCHCSEAALDPASAAPVQRAVQPTCIKRCPECVPLWRAAARVEEAAGAVGKARALLEQARQRIPKRDDLAEARAELWLAAIRTEQRAGSSKAGEALLAKALQELPASGRLWAEAIGAAPRPQRKSRSADALKRCDQDPAVVCAVAQLFWSDRKVDKARSWFNRAVLLAPEVGDYWGHYYKFELQHGTPESAADVARRAADKGPRYGERWTRVAKDVRNAHLPVEALLRKVVVDIDTLPPP
;
A
#
# COMPACT_ATOMS: atom_id res chain seq x y z
N MET A 1 -10.29 7.38 -34.41
CA MET A 1 -10.55 8.34 -33.32
C MET A 1 -9.89 7.76 -32.07
N ALA A 2 -8.59 8.03 -31.89
CA ALA A 2 -7.79 7.50 -30.79
C ALA A 2 -7.88 8.46 -29.59
N PRO A 3 -8.01 7.98 -28.35
CA PRO A 3 -7.97 8.85 -27.19
C PRO A 3 -6.54 9.38 -27.03
N GLN A 4 -6.41 10.70 -26.97
CA GLN A 4 -5.15 11.40 -26.76
C GLN A 4 -4.59 11.05 -25.38
N ASP A 5 -3.43 10.42 -25.37
CA ASP A 5 -2.60 10.29 -24.18
C ASP A 5 -2.16 11.69 -23.72
N CYS A 6 -2.77 12.18 -22.64
CA CYS A 6 -2.29 13.35 -21.91
C CYS A 6 -0.95 13.00 -21.24
N HIS A 7 0.15 13.17 -21.98
CA HIS A 7 1.50 13.30 -21.41
C HIS A 7 1.58 14.63 -20.64
N CYS A 8 1.14 14.63 -19.38
CA CYS A 8 1.58 15.64 -18.43
C CYS A 8 3.03 15.34 -18.04
N SER A 9 3.97 16.05 -18.66
CA SER A 9 5.35 16.19 -18.20
C SER A 9 5.37 16.76 -16.79
N GLU A 10 5.37 15.90 -15.78
CA GLU A 10 5.52 16.28 -14.37
C GLU A 10 7.01 16.59 -14.13
N ALA A 11 7.36 17.87 -14.26
CA ALA A 11 8.68 18.39 -13.92
C ALA A 11 9.02 17.97 -12.48
N ALA A 12 10.17 17.34 -12.31
CA ALA A 12 10.71 16.91 -11.03
C ALA A 12 10.95 18.13 -10.12
N LEU A 13 9.92 18.54 -9.39
CA LEU A 13 10.03 19.54 -8.33
C LEU A 13 10.38 18.81 -7.02
N ASP A 14 11.37 19.34 -6.32
CA ASP A 14 11.69 18.96 -4.95
C ASP A 14 10.39 18.91 -4.12
N PRO A 15 10.07 17.83 -3.39
CA PRO A 15 8.76 17.67 -2.74
C PRO A 15 8.42 18.79 -1.74
N ALA A 16 9.44 19.46 -1.18
CA ALA A 16 9.26 20.65 -0.33
C ALA A 16 8.94 21.93 -1.14
N SER A 17 9.47 22.06 -2.36
CA SER A 17 9.25 23.22 -3.24
C SER A 17 7.91 23.14 -4.01
N ALA A 18 7.41 21.93 -4.26
CA ALA A 18 6.13 21.68 -4.94
C ALA A 18 4.90 21.87 -4.02
N ALA A 19 5.08 21.77 -2.70
CA ALA A 19 3.99 21.74 -1.73
C ALA A 19 3.05 22.96 -1.79
N PRO A 20 3.52 24.22 -1.93
CA PRO A 20 2.63 25.38 -2.01
C PRO A 20 1.75 25.38 -3.28
N VAL A 21 2.34 25.01 -4.42
CA VAL A 21 1.63 24.93 -5.71
C VAL A 21 0.60 23.80 -5.67
N GLN A 22 0.98 22.64 -5.13
CA GLN A 22 0.08 21.50 -4.97
C GLN A 22 -1.13 21.85 -4.08
N ARG A 23 -0.92 22.54 -2.96
CA ARG A 23 -2.01 22.98 -2.06
C ARG A 23 -2.96 23.99 -2.71
N ALA A 24 -2.46 24.83 -3.62
CA ALA A 24 -3.30 25.78 -4.36
C ALA A 24 -4.18 25.09 -5.43
N VAL A 25 -3.67 24.04 -6.08
CA VAL A 25 -4.33 23.39 -7.22
C VAL A 25 -5.31 22.29 -6.78
N GLN A 26 -5.00 21.55 -5.70
CA GLN A 26 -5.79 20.41 -5.22
C GLN A 26 -7.28 20.71 -4.99
N PRO A 27 -7.70 21.82 -4.35
CA PRO A 27 -9.12 22.09 -4.12
C PRO A 27 -9.92 22.18 -5.42
N THR A 28 -9.31 22.72 -6.49
CA THR A 28 -9.92 22.82 -7.81
C THR A 28 -10.04 21.46 -8.48
N CYS A 29 -8.99 20.64 -8.41
CA CYS A 29 -9.01 19.27 -8.94
C CYS A 29 -10.06 18.40 -8.24
N ILE A 30 -10.15 18.51 -6.90
CA ILE A 30 -11.09 17.75 -6.08
C ILE A 30 -12.54 18.12 -6.37
N LYS A 31 -12.80 19.40 -6.68
CA LYS A 31 -14.13 19.86 -7.13
C LYS A 31 -14.51 19.29 -8.49
N ARG A 32 -13.55 19.14 -9.40
CA ARG A 32 -13.79 18.61 -10.76
C ARG A 32 -13.91 17.09 -10.81
N CYS A 33 -13.13 16.38 -9.98
CA CYS A 33 -13.09 14.91 -9.96
C CYS A 33 -13.26 14.38 -8.52
N PRO A 34 -14.47 14.47 -7.93
CA PRO A 34 -14.70 14.12 -6.53
C PRO A 34 -14.57 12.62 -6.24
N GLU A 35 -14.71 11.76 -7.24
CA GLU A 35 -14.61 10.29 -7.08
C GLU A 35 -13.16 9.77 -7.17
N CYS A 36 -12.19 10.62 -7.51
CA CYS A 36 -10.80 10.20 -7.71
C CYS A 36 -10.06 10.02 -6.37
N VAL A 37 -10.01 8.79 -5.86
CA VAL A 37 -9.31 8.46 -4.60
C VAL A 37 -7.83 8.86 -4.55
N PRO A 38 -7.01 8.61 -5.60
CA PRO A 38 -5.60 9.01 -5.58
C PRO A 38 -5.40 10.50 -5.32
N LEU A 39 -6.30 11.35 -5.84
CA LEU A 39 -6.23 12.80 -5.65
C LEU A 39 -6.47 13.19 -4.19
N TRP A 40 -7.48 12.61 -3.54
CA TRP A 40 -7.76 12.82 -2.12
C TRP A 40 -6.60 12.36 -1.23
N ARG A 41 -6.01 11.19 -1.55
CA ARG A 41 -4.85 10.65 -0.83
C ARG A 41 -3.63 11.58 -0.98
N ALA A 42 -3.37 12.05 -2.19
CA ALA A 42 -2.28 12.99 -2.45
C ALA A 42 -2.50 14.31 -1.68
N ALA A 43 -3.73 14.83 -1.67
CA ALA A 43 -4.06 16.04 -0.91
C ALA A 43 -3.85 15.88 0.59
N ALA A 44 -4.33 14.78 1.17
CA ALA A 44 -4.10 14.48 2.57
C ALA A 44 -2.61 14.35 2.92
N ARG A 45 -1.80 13.71 2.06
CA ARG A 45 -0.34 13.58 2.27
C ARG A 45 0.40 14.92 2.24
N VAL A 46 0.00 15.84 1.36
CA VAL A 46 0.61 17.18 1.31
C VAL A 46 0.30 17.97 2.58
N GLU A 47 -0.92 17.87 3.10
CA GLU A 47 -1.30 18.49 4.38
C GLU A 47 -0.56 17.84 5.57
N GLU A 48 -0.42 16.51 5.55
CA GLU A 48 0.33 15.75 6.56
C GLU A 48 1.82 16.14 6.56
N ALA A 49 2.46 16.22 5.39
CA ALA A 49 3.85 16.64 5.25
C ALA A 49 4.09 18.09 5.73
N ALA A 50 3.05 18.93 5.66
CA ALA A 50 3.07 20.29 6.21
C ALA A 50 2.76 20.34 7.72
N GLY A 51 2.64 19.20 8.41
CA GLY A 51 2.30 19.10 9.83
C GLY A 51 0.83 19.37 10.16
N ALA A 52 -0.03 19.62 9.14
CA ALA A 52 -1.43 19.95 9.31
C ALA A 52 -2.32 18.69 9.34
N VAL A 53 -2.03 17.76 10.25
CA VAL A 53 -2.75 16.46 10.36
C VAL A 53 -4.27 16.65 10.52
N GLY A 54 -4.71 17.70 11.22
CA GLY A 54 -6.14 18.03 11.34
C GLY A 54 -6.82 18.32 10.00
N LYS A 55 -6.11 19.00 9.07
CA LYS A 55 -6.61 19.25 7.72
C LYS A 55 -6.61 17.98 6.88
N ALA A 56 -5.57 17.15 7.00
CA ALA A 56 -5.51 15.84 6.34
C ALA A 56 -6.70 14.95 6.75
N ARG A 57 -7.05 14.90 8.04
CA ARG A 57 -8.23 14.20 8.57
C ARG A 57 -9.52 14.71 7.94
N ALA A 58 -9.71 16.04 7.93
CA ALA A 58 -10.90 16.66 7.37
C ALA A 58 -11.07 16.33 5.88
N LEU A 59 -9.98 16.35 5.10
CA LEU A 59 -9.99 15.97 3.68
C LEU A 59 -10.40 14.50 3.49
N LEU A 60 -9.85 13.57 4.27
CA LEU A 60 -10.16 12.14 4.16
C LEU A 60 -11.58 11.80 4.65
N GLU A 61 -12.11 12.53 5.63
CA GLU A 61 -13.51 12.46 6.02
C GLU A 61 -14.43 12.97 4.90
N GLN A 62 -14.10 14.13 4.32
CA GLN A 62 -14.85 14.69 3.19
C GLN A 62 -14.83 13.75 1.97
N ALA A 63 -13.69 13.12 1.68
CA ALA A 63 -13.57 12.15 0.61
C ALA A 63 -14.54 10.98 0.81
N ARG A 64 -14.63 10.42 2.02
CA ARG A 64 -15.53 9.31 2.34
C ARG A 64 -17.01 9.65 2.18
N GLN A 65 -17.39 10.91 2.40
CA GLN A 65 -18.76 11.38 2.19
C GLN A 65 -19.09 11.61 0.72
N ARG A 66 -18.10 11.99 -0.09
CA ARG A 66 -18.27 12.29 -1.51
C ARG A 66 -18.22 11.07 -2.42
N ILE A 67 -17.46 10.04 -2.03
CA ILE A 67 -17.37 8.82 -2.83
C ILE A 67 -18.62 7.96 -2.60
N PRO A 68 -19.36 7.61 -3.66
CA PRO A 68 -20.55 6.76 -3.55
C PRO A 68 -20.25 5.41 -2.91
N LYS A 69 -21.19 4.90 -2.09
CA LYS A 69 -21.14 3.55 -1.50
C LYS A 69 -21.61 2.49 -2.50
N ARG A 70 -20.97 2.42 -3.67
CA ARG A 70 -21.19 1.37 -4.66
C ARG A 70 -20.14 0.27 -4.53
N ASP A 71 -20.50 -0.95 -4.93
CA ASP A 71 -19.61 -2.11 -4.82
C ASP A 71 -18.40 -2.04 -5.76
N ASP A 72 -18.56 -1.43 -6.95
CA ASP A 72 -17.47 -1.20 -7.90
C ASP A 72 -16.38 -0.26 -7.35
N LEU A 73 -16.72 0.57 -6.37
CA LEU A 73 -15.81 1.48 -5.68
C LEU A 73 -15.35 0.95 -4.31
N ALA A 74 -15.63 -0.31 -3.97
CA ALA A 74 -15.26 -0.88 -2.67
C ALA A 74 -13.75 -0.81 -2.42
N GLU A 75 -12.92 -1.14 -3.40
CA GLU A 75 -11.45 -1.05 -3.30
C GLU A 75 -10.96 0.39 -3.16
N ALA A 76 -11.56 1.31 -3.91
CA ALA A 76 -11.25 2.74 -3.82
C ALA A 76 -11.60 3.29 -2.42
N ARG A 77 -12.74 2.90 -1.87
CA ARG A 77 -13.13 3.25 -0.48
C ARG A 77 -12.20 2.61 0.55
N ALA A 78 -11.79 1.35 0.35
CA ALA A 78 -10.83 0.69 1.22
C ALA A 78 -9.49 1.44 1.25
N GLU A 79 -9.00 1.94 0.11
CA GLU A 79 -7.80 2.77 0.04
C GLU A 79 -7.94 4.09 0.83
N LEU A 80 -9.11 4.74 0.80
CA LEU A 80 -9.35 5.94 1.63
C LEU A 80 -9.33 5.63 3.12
N TRP A 81 -9.94 4.51 3.52
CA TRP A 81 -9.90 4.05 4.90
C TRP A 81 -8.47 3.78 5.35
N LEU A 82 -7.68 3.06 4.54
CA LEU A 82 -6.26 2.80 4.81
C LEU A 82 -5.45 4.09 4.94
N ALA A 83 -5.67 5.07 4.05
CA ALA A 83 -5.00 6.36 4.12
C ALA A 83 -5.31 7.08 5.44
N ALA A 84 -6.57 7.05 5.90
CA ALA A 84 -6.96 7.65 7.19
C ALA A 84 -6.32 6.93 8.38
N ILE A 85 -6.38 5.59 8.40
CA ILE A 85 -5.80 4.75 9.46
C ILE A 85 -4.30 5.02 9.58
N ARG A 86 -3.57 5.02 8.46
CA ARG A 86 -2.12 5.22 8.45
C ARG A 86 -1.72 6.65 8.79
N THR A 87 -2.54 7.65 8.43
CA THR A 87 -2.33 9.04 8.87
C THR A 87 -2.38 9.13 10.40
N GLU A 88 -3.34 8.47 11.06
CA GLU A 88 -3.38 8.44 12.53
C GLU A 88 -2.20 7.71 13.14
N GLN A 89 -1.81 6.57 12.57
CA GLN A 89 -0.64 5.81 13.04
C GLN A 89 0.64 6.64 12.93
N ARG A 90 0.87 7.33 11.81
CA ARG A 90 2.03 8.22 11.61
C ARG A 90 1.99 9.45 12.52
N ALA A 91 0.80 9.95 12.85
CA ALA A 91 0.60 11.00 13.85
C ALA A 91 0.74 10.52 15.31
N GLY A 92 1.10 9.25 15.55
CA GLY A 92 1.28 8.67 16.89
C GLY A 92 -0.02 8.27 17.59
N SER A 93 -1.17 8.38 16.94
CA SER A 93 -2.49 8.09 17.49
C SER A 93 -2.95 6.66 17.19
N SER A 94 -2.23 5.64 17.67
CA SER A 94 -2.54 4.22 17.38
C SER A 94 -3.98 3.83 17.72
N LYS A 95 -4.50 4.29 18.86
CA LYS A 95 -5.89 4.03 19.27
C LYS A 95 -6.93 4.59 18.29
N ALA A 96 -6.66 5.77 17.72
CA ALA A 96 -7.54 6.37 16.72
C ALA A 96 -7.49 5.58 15.40
N GLY A 97 -6.30 5.14 14.99
CA GLY A 97 -6.12 4.25 13.84
C GLY A 97 -6.87 2.92 14.00
N GLU A 98 -6.78 2.28 15.16
CA GLU A 98 -7.51 1.04 15.47
C GLU A 98 -9.04 1.24 15.43
N ALA A 99 -9.53 2.36 15.98
CA ALA A 99 -10.95 2.68 15.93
C ALA A 99 -11.44 2.92 14.49
N LEU A 100 -10.64 3.58 13.64
CA LEU A 100 -10.94 3.77 12.22
C LEU A 100 -10.91 2.43 11.47
N LEU A 101 -9.95 1.57 11.75
CA LEU A 101 -9.85 0.25 11.14
C LEU A 101 -11.07 -0.63 11.50
N ALA A 102 -11.51 -0.61 12.75
CA ALA A 102 -12.71 -1.32 13.16
C ALA A 102 -13.96 -0.84 12.39
N LYS A 103 -14.12 0.48 12.22
CA LYS A 103 -15.21 1.06 11.41
C LYS A 103 -15.09 0.67 9.93
N ALA A 104 -13.87 0.71 9.37
CA ALA A 104 -13.62 0.33 7.99
C ALA A 104 -14.03 -1.13 7.71
N LEU A 105 -13.71 -2.05 8.62
CA LEU A 105 -14.08 -3.46 8.51
C LEU A 105 -15.58 -3.73 8.71
N GLN A 106 -16.29 -2.85 9.43
CA GLN A 106 -17.75 -2.92 9.50
C GLN A 106 -18.40 -2.52 8.17
N GLU A 107 -17.85 -1.51 7.49
CA GLU A 107 -18.37 -1.08 6.19
C GLU A 107 -17.93 -1.99 5.03
N LEU A 108 -16.70 -2.51 5.07
CA LEU A 108 -16.06 -3.26 4.01
C LEU A 108 -15.46 -4.57 4.56
N PRO A 109 -16.30 -5.52 5.00
CA PRO A 109 -15.85 -6.74 5.65
C PRO A 109 -15.09 -7.70 4.72
N ALA A 110 -15.25 -7.54 3.40
CA ALA A 110 -14.63 -8.38 2.38
C ALA A 110 -13.33 -7.79 1.80
N SER A 111 -12.90 -6.60 2.23
CA SER A 111 -11.68 -5.98 1.69
C SER A 111 -10.42 -6.60 2.30
N GLY A 112 -9.68 -7.36 1.49
CA GLY A 112 -8.47 -8.02 1.95
C GLY A 112 -7.34 -7.06 2.33
N ARG A 113 -7.26 -5.89 1.69
CA ARG A 113 -6.28 -4.85 2.06
C ARG A 113 -6.51 -4.30 3.47
N LEU A 114 -7.77 -4.08 3.88
CA LEU A 114 -8.10 -3.67 5.25
C LEU A 114 -7.77 -4.79 6.25
N TRP A 115 -8.02 -6.05 5.89
CA TRP A 115 -7.64 -7.19 6.72
C TRP A 115 -6.13 -7.36 6.85
N ALA A 116 -5.37 -7.14 5.78
CA ALA A 116 -3.91 -7.17 5.81
C ALA A 116 -3.35 -6.14 6.79
N GLU A 117 -3.87 -4.91 6.76
CA GLU A 117 -3.54 -3.87 7.73
C GLU A 117 -3.95 -4.26 9.16
N ALA A 118 -5.12 -4.88 9.32
CA ALA A 118 -5.59 -5.35 10.63
C ALA A 118 -4.71 -6.44 11.25
N ILE A 119 -4.18 -7.36 10.45
CA ILE A 119 -3.24 -8.38 10.91
C ILE A 119 -1.93 -7.73 11.37
N GLY A 120 -1.42 -6.74 10.62
CA GLY A 120 -0.19 -6.02 10.95
C GLY A 120 -0.32 -5.16 12.22
N ALA A 121 -1.41 -4.42 12.34
CA ALA A 121 -1.69 -3.52 13.46
C ALA A 121 -2.03 -4.26 14.77
N ALA A 122 -2.57 -5.48 14.69
CA ALA A 122 -2.94 -6.23 15.88
C ALA A 122 -1.75 -6.54 16.81
N PRO A 123 -1.94 -6.56 18.14
CA PRO A 123 -0.95 -7.04 19.09
C PRO A 123 -0.52 -8.46 18.77
N ARG A 124 0.76 -8.79 18.97
CA ARG A 124 1.35 -10.11 18.62
C ARG A 124 0.48 -11.31 19.04
N PRO A 125 -0.09 -11.39 20.25
CA PRO A 125 -0.91 -12.54 20.66
C PRO A 125 -2.19 -12.71 19.82
N GLN A 126 -2.76 -11.60 19.31
CA GLN A 126 -4.01 -11.59 18.58
C GLN A 126 -3.84 -11.74 17.06
N ARG A 127 -2.62 -11.62 16.53
CA ARG A 127 -2.38 -11.67 15.07
C ARG A 127 -2.83 -12.99 14.44
N LYS A 128 -2.68 -14.10 15.16
CA LYS A 128 -3.09 -15.43 14.68
C LYS A 128 -4.60 -15.54 14.51
N SER A 129 -5.37 -15.15 15.52
CA SER A 129 -6.84 -15.17 15.43
C SER A 129 -7.33 -14.21 14.34
N ARG A 130 -6.76 -12.99 14.27
CA ARG A 130 -7.07 -12.01 13.23
C ARG A 130 -6.78 -12.54 11.82
N SER A 131 -5.66 -13.25 11.64
CA SER A 131 -5.31 -13.84 10.35
C SER A 131 -6.26 -14.97 9.93
N ALA A 132 -6.73 -15.78 10.88
CA ALA A 132 -7.72 -16.81 10.61
C ALA A 132 -9.08 -16.20 10.23
N ASP A 133 -9.48 -15.13 10.91
CA ASP A 133 -10.71 -14.40 10.59
C ASP A 133 -10.65 -13.73 9.21
N ALA A 134 -9.50 -13.17 8.84
CA ALA A 134 -9.28 -12.60 7.51
C ALA A 134 -9.41 -13.64 6.41
N LEU A 135 -8.77 -14.81 6.57
CA LEU A 135 -8.85 -15.90 5.59
C LEU A 135 -10.26 -16.46 5.42
N LYS A 136 -11.09 -16.46 6.47
CA LYS A 136 -12.50 -16.86 6.37
C LYS A 136 -13.36 -15.86 5.58
N ARG A 137 -13.02 -14.57 5.60
CA ARG A 137 -13.81 -13.51 4.97
C ARG A 137 -13.35 -13.15 3.56
N CYS A 138 -12.05 -13.24 3.31
CA CYS A 138 -11.39 -12.80 2.08
C CYS A 138 -10.56 -13.96 1.50
N ASP A 139 -11.18 -15.12 1.31
CA ASP A 139 -10.46 -16.31 0.86
C ASP A 139 -9.67 -16.02 -0.43
N GLN A 140 -8.42 -16.47 -0.45
CA GLN A 140 -7.43 -16.22 -1.50
C GLN A 140 -7.06 -14.76 -1.78
N ASP A 141 -7.45 -13.78 -0.96
CA ASP A 141 -7.02 -12.40 -1.22
C ASP A 141 -5.48 -12.27 -1.14
N PRO A 142 -4.82 -11.74 -2.19
CA PRO A 142 -3.36 -11.67 -2.22
C PRO A 142 -2.75 -10.85 -1.08
N ALA A 143 -3.41 -9.78 -0.64
CA ALA A 143 -2.93 -8.93 0.45
C ALA A 143 -3.00 -9.67 1.79
N VAL A 144 -4.09 -10.41 2.03
CA VAL A 144 -4.23 -11.26 3.22
C VAL A 144 -3.20 -12.37 3.21
N VAL A 145 -3.01 -13.05 2.08
CA VAL A 145 -2.00 -14.12 1.93
C VAL A 145 -0.60 -13.59 2.20
N CYS A 146 -0.26 -12.40 1.68
CA CYS A 146 1.03 -11.76 1.98
C CYS A 146 1.17 -11.39 3.46
N ALA A 147 0.13 -10.86 4.10
CA ALA A 147 0.14 -10.53 5.54
C ALA A 147 0.32 -11.79 6.41
N VAL A 148 -0.31 -12.90 6.04
CA VAL A 148 -0.12 -14.21 6.71
C VAL A 148 1.31 -14.72 6.52
N ALA A 149 1.91 -14.55 5.33
CA ALA A 149 3.30 -14.90 5.09
C ALA A 149 4.25 -14.11 6.01
N GLN A 150 4.03 -12.80 6.14
CA GLN A 150 4.77 -11.94 7.07
C GLN A 150 4.58 -12.35 8.53
N LEU A 151 3.37 -12.80 8.92
CA LEU A 151 3.11 -13.34 10.24
C LEU A 151 3.94 -14.61 10.50
N PHE A 152 3.93 -15.57 9.57
CA PHE A 152 4.76 -16.78 9.69
C PHE A 152 6.25 -16.49 9.75
N TRP A 153 6.70 -15.50 8.99
CA TRP A 153 8.08 -15.02 9.03
C TRP A 153 8.42 -14.46 10.42
N SER A 154 7.55 -13.63 11.00
CA SER A 154 7.76 -13.08 12.35
C SER A 154 7.73 -14.16 13.45
N ASP A 155 6.98 -15.23 13.23
CA ASP A 155 6.91 -16.44 14.08
C ASP A 155 8.10 -17.40 13.86
N ARG A 156 9.05 -17.05 12.98
CA ARG A 156 10.22 -17.86 12.57
C ARG A 156 9.86 -19.19 11.89
N LYS A 157 8.66 -19.31 11.32
CA LYS A 157 8.22 -20.50 10.57
C LYS A 157 8.59 -20.37 9.09
N VAL A 158 9.89 -20.52 8.80
CA VAL A 158 10.50 -20.21 7.50
C VAL A 158 9.84 -20.96 6.34
N ASP A 159 9.65 -22.28 6.42
CA ASP A 159 9.10 -23.07 5.30
C ASP A 159 7.66 -22.70 4.95
N LYS A 160 6.87 -22.40 6.00
CA LYS A 160 5.49 -21.90 5.83
C LYS A 160 5.50 -20.50 5.25
N ALA A 161 6.33 -19.60 5.76
CA ALA A 161 6.46 -18.25 5.22
C ALA A 161 6.81 -18.27 3.73
N ARG A 162 7.80 -19.09 3.33
CA ARG A 162 8.20 -19.26 1.92
C ARG A 162 7.05 -19.72 1.03
N SER A 163 6.33 -20.76 1.45
CA SER A 163 5.18 -21.28 0.71
C SER A 163 4.08 -20.24 0.55
N TRP A 164 3.81 -19.46 1.59
CA TRP A 164 2.80 -18.40 1.58
C TRP A 164 3.22 -17.18 0.75
N PHE A 165 4.49 -16.79 0.79
CA PHE A 165 5.02 -15.74 -0.10
C PHE A 165 4.94 -16.16 -1.57
N ASN A 166 5.33 -17.40 -1.87
CA ASN A 166 5.21 -17.93 -3.22
C ASN A 166 3.74 -17.92 -3.70
N ARG A 167 2.80 -18.27 -2.82
CA ARG A 167 1.37 -18.17 -3.12
C ARG A 167 0.91 -16.73 -3.37
N ALA A 168 1.36 -15.76 -2.57
CA ALA A 168 0.98 -14.35 -2.75
C ALA A 168 1.38 -13.82 -4.13
N VAL A 169 2.62 -14.11 -4.57
CA VAL A 169 3.12 -13.67 -5.89
C VAL A 169 2.52 -14.44 -7.06
N LEU A 170 1.99 -15.65 -6.83
CA LEU A 170 1.23 -16.39 -7.85
C LEU A 170 -0.20 -15.87 -8.00
N LEU A 171 -0.83 -15.43 -6.90
CA LEU A 171 -2.18 -14.88 -6.91
C LEU A 171 -2.23 -13.47 -7.53
N ALA A 172 -1.20 -12.65 -7.31
CA ALA A 172 -1.10 -11.30 -7.86
C ALA A 172 0.34 -10.97 -8.30
N PRO A 173 0.79 -11.53 -9.43
CA PRO A 173 2.15 -11.34 -9.94
C PRO A 173 2.44 -9.88 -10.35
N GLU A 174 1.43 -9.08 -10.66
CA GLU A 174 1.56 -7.67 -11.02
C GLU A 174 1.83 -6.73 -9.84
N VAL A 175 1.72 -7.22 -8.59
CA VAL A 175 1.94 -6.42 -7.38
C VAL A 175 3.37 -6.56 -6.87
N GLY A 176 4.18 -5.52 -7.07
CA GLY A 176 5.59 -5.48 -6.70
C GLY A 176 5.86 -5.50 -5.20
N ASP A 177 4.91 -5.07 -4.36
CA ASP A 177 5.07 -5.11 -2.90
C ASP A 177 5.23 -6.56 -2.40
N TYR A 178 4.49 -7.51 -2.98
CA TYR A 178 4.57 -8.93 -2.61
C TYR A 178 5.92 -9.52 -3.01
N TRP A 179 6.41 -9.19 -4.20
CA TRP A 179 7.77 -9.53 -4.63
C TRP A 179 8.83 -8.91 -3.75
N GLY A 180 8.66 -7.64 -3.33
CA GLY A 180 9.58 -6.96 -2.43
C GLY A 180 9.68 -7.63 -1.06
N HIS A 181 8.54 -7.99 -0.46
CA HIS A 181 8.52 -8.76 0.78
C HIS A 181 9.11 -10.16 0.62
N TYR A 182 8.80 -10.85 -0.48
CA TYR A 182 9.32 -12.21 -0.73
C TYR A 182 10.83 -12.19 -0.97
N TYR A 183 11.33 -11.26 -1.77
CA TYR A 183 12.75 -11.07 -2.03
C TYR A 183 13.50 -10.74 -0.74
N LYS A 184 12.96 -9.84 0.10
CA LYS A 184 13.52 -9.55 1.42
C LYS A 184 13.61 -10.80 2.30
N PHE A 185 12.58 -11.64 2.29
CA PHE A 185 12.55 -12.88 3.05
C PHE A 185 13.65 -13.86 2.59
N GLU A 186 13.82 -14.06 1.27
CA GLU A 186 14.87 -14.94 0.74
C GLU A 186 16.28 -14.38 0.99
N LEU A 187 16.47 -13.06 1.02
CA LEU A 187 17.75 -12.46 1.41
C LEU A 187 18.14 -12.77 2.87
N GLN A 188 17.16 -13.01 3.75
CA GLN A 188 17.42 -13.27 5.19
C GLN A 188 17.46 -14.77 5.53
N HIS A 189 16.69 -15.60 4.83
CA HIS A 189 16.48 -17.02 5.20
C HIS A 189 16.66 -18.00 4.03
N GLY A 190 16.95 -17.50 2.84
CA GLY A 190 17.21 -18.28 1.63
C GLY A 190 18.69 -18.39 1.30
N THR A 191 18.96 -18.84 0.08
CA THR A 191 20.30 -18.79 -0.51
C THR A 191 20.36 -17.63 -1.51
N PRO A 192 21.56 -17.15 -1.89
CA PRO A 192 21.70 -16.12 -2.92
C PRO A 192 21.00 -16.51 -4.24
N GLU A 193 20.99 -17.79 -4.58
CA GLU A 193 20.33 -18.34 -5.75
C GLU A 193 18.80 -18.28 -5.64
N SER A 194 18.23 -18.55 -4.45
CA SER A 194 16.78 -18.43 -4.24
C SER A 194 16.31 -16.99 -4.35
N ALA A 195 17.07 -16.04 -3.80
CA ALA A 195 16.78 -14.62 -3.95
C ALA A 195 16.88 -14.16 -5.42
N ALA A 196 17.90 -14.63 -6.15
CA ALA A 196 18.06 -14.36 -7.58
C ALA A 196 16.91 -14.96 -8.41
N ASP A 197 16.43 -16.15 -8.08
CA ASP A 197 15.26 -16.75 -8.73
C ASP A 197 14.01 -15.89 -8.53
N VAL A 198 13.74 -15.42 -7.31
CA VAL A 198 12.61 -14.53 -7.03
C VAL A 198 12.71 -13.23 -7.84
N ALA A 199 13.90 -12.63 -7.92
CA ALA A 199 14.12 -11.41 -8.70
C ALA A 199 13.91 -11.64 -10.20
N ARG A 200 14.42 -12.76 -10.74
CA ARG A 200 14.19 -13.16 -12.13
C ARG A 200 12.71 -13.34 -12.43
N ARG A 201 12.00 -14.10 -11.59
CA ARG A 201 10.55 -14.34 -11.73
C ARG A 201 9.75 -13.04 -11.66
N ALA A 202 10.14 -12.12 -10.80
CA ALA A 202 9.53 -10.80 -10.76
C ALA A 202 9.79 -10.01 -12.05
N ALA A 203 11.02 -10.05 -12.58
CA ALA A 203 11.36 -9.40 -13.85
C ALA A 203 10.53 -9.95 -15.02
N ASP A 204 10.35 -11.27 -15.09
CA ASP A 204 9.54 -11.93 -16.12
C ASP A 204 8.06 -11.50 -16.06
N LYS A 205 7.53 -11.23 -14.86
CA LYS A 205 6.14 -10.79 -14.67
C LYS A 205 5.96 -9.28 -14.84
N GLY A 206 7.00 -8.49 -14.62
CA GLY A 206 6.98 -7.04 -14.77
C GLY A 206 5.95 -6.34 -13.86
N PRO A 207 6.12 -6.38 -12.52
CA PRO A 207 5.18 -5.80 -11.58
C PRO A 207 5.00 -4.29 -11.78
N ARG A 208 3.76 -3.82 -11.61
CA ARG A 208 3.34 -2.43 -11.86
C ARG A 208 2.63 -1.80 -10.67
N TYR A 209 2.02 -2.63 -9.83
CA TYR A 209 1.20 -2.18 -8.71
C TYR A 209 1.91 -2.44 -7.37
N GLY A 210 1.30 -1.99 -6.28
CA GLY A 210 1.92 -1.97 -4.95
C GLY A 210 2.35 -0.57 -4.60
N GLU A 211 2.08 -0.15 -3.37
CA GLU A 211 2.28 1.24 -2.96
C GLU A 211 3.76 1.55 -2.74
N ARG A 212 4.52 0.59 -2.18
CA ARG A 212 5.97 0.72 -2.01
C ARG A 212 6.69 0.57 -3.34
N TRP A 213 6.27 -0.39 -4.15
CA TRP A 213 6.73 -0.57 -5.52
C TRP A 213 6.53 0.70 -6.34
N THR A 214 5.31 1.25 -6.35
CA THR A 214 4.99 2.48 -7.08
C THR A 214 5.80 3.66 -6.58
N ARG A 215 5.98 3.81 -5.26
CA ARG A 215 6.82 4.87 -4.67
C ARG A 215 8.27 4.80 -5.17
N VAL A 216 8.83 3.60 -5.27
CA VAL A 216 10.21 3.39 -5.74
C VAL A 216 10.32 3.49 -7.27
N ALA A 217 9.44 2.83 -8.02
CA ALA A 217 9.50 2.75 -9.47
C ALA A 217 9.17 4.08 -10.17
N LYS A 218 8.31 4.91 -9.57
CA LYS A 218 7.98 6.25 -10.12
C LYS A 218 8.96 7.35 -9.73
N ASP A 219 9.94 7.07 -8.89
CA ASP A 219 11.02 8.02 -8.65
C ASP A 219 11.83 8.19 -9.94
N VAL A 220 11.95 9.43 -10.43
CA VAL A 220 12.65 9.78 -11.68
C VAL A 220 14.07 9.21 -11.70
N ARG A 221 14.73 9.16 -10.54
CA ARG A 221 16.10 8.62 -10.40
C ARG A 221 16.19 7.12 -10.69
N ASN A 222 15.06 6.42 -10.60
CA ASN A 222 14.98 4.96 -10.74
C ASN A 222 14.40 4.52 -12.09
N ALA A 223 13.98 5.46 -12.97
CA ALA A 223 13.23 5.15 -14.19
C ALA A 223 13.94 4.20 -15.17
N HIS A 224 15.28 4.18 -15.16
CA HIS A 224 16.11 3.35 -16.03
C HIS A 224 16.55 2.02 -15.38
N LEU A 225 16.17 1.78 -14.13
CA LEU A 225 16.66 0.63 -13.37
C LEU A 225 15.89 -0.64 -13.71
N PRO A 226 16.57 -1.80 -13.78
CA PRO A 226 15.90 -3.08 -13.95
C PRO A 226 15.10 -3.47 -12.71
N VAL A 227 14.14 -4.38 -12.89
CA VAL A 227 13.23 -4.86 -11.82
C VAL A 227 13.99 -5.35 -10.59
N GLU A 228 15.11 -6.05 -10.75
CA GLU A 228 15.94 -6.49 -9.63
C GLU A 228 16.49 -5.33 -8.79
N ALA A 229 16.99 -4.27 -9.44
CA ALA A 229 17.49 -3.10 -8.74
C ALA A 229 16.36 -2.32 -8.04
N LEU A 230 15.17 -2.28 -8.67
CA LEU A 230 13.97 -1.75 -8.04
C LEU A 230 13.56 -2.57 -6.81
N LEU A 231 13.61 -3.90 -6.87
CA LEU A 231 13.33 -4.77 -5.72
C LEU A 231 14.27 -4.49 -4.55
N ARG A 232 15.58 -4.36 -4.79
CA ARG A 232 16.55 -3.99 -3.74
C ARG A 232 16.19 -2.66 -3.08
N LYS A 233 15.78 -1.66 -3.88
CA LYS A 233 15.30 -0.36 -3.36
C LYS A 233 13.97 -0.49 -2.59
N VAL A 234 13.06 -1.35 -3.02
CA VAL A 234 11.83 -1.67 -2.28
C VAL A 234 12.14 -2.34 -0.95
N VAL A 235 13.16 -3.20 -0.87
CA VAL A 235 13.61 -3.77 0.41
C VAL A 235 14.08 -2.67 1.37
N VAL A 236 14.94 -1.76 0.88
CA VAL A 236 15.41 -0.60 1.67
C VAL A 236 14.22 0.25 2.12
N ASP A 237 13.25 0.50 1.24
CA ASP A 237 12.03 1.24 1.54
C ASP A 237 11.18 0.56 2.63
N ILE A 238 11.04 -0.78 2.59
CA ILE A 238 10.36 -1.58 3.64
C ILE A 238 11.05 -1.41 5.00
N ASP A 239 12.37 -1.36 5.03
CA ASP A 239 13.16 -1.26 6.27
C ASP A 239 13.20 0.15 6.87
N THR A 240 13.17 1.17 6.02
CA THR A 240 13.48 2.55 6.44
C THR A 240 12.27 3.45 6.54
N LEU A 241 11.21 3.19 5.75
CA LEU A 241 10.06 4.08 5.64
C LEU A 241 8.77 3.41 6.13
N PRO A 242 7.90 4.16 6.83
CA PRO A 242 6.57 3.67 7.15
C PRO A 242 5.78 3.39 5.86
N PRO A 243 4.74 2.54 5.95
CA PRO A 243 3.81 2.35 4.85
C PRO A 243 3.30 3.70 4.34
N PRO A 244 3.29 3.90 3.01
CA PRO A 244 2.84 5.15 2.40
C PRO A 244 1.36 5.44 2.72
#